data_AF-A0A7L4M6F7-F1
#
_entry.id   AF-A0A7L4M6F7-F1
#
_cell.length_a   1.000
_cell.length_b   1.000
_cell.length_c   1.000
_cell.angle_alpha   90.00
_cell.angle_beta   90.00
_cell.angle_gamma   90.00
#
_symmetry.space_group_name_H-M   'P 1'
#
loop_
_entity.id
_entity.type
_entity.pdbx_description
1 polymer ?
#
loop_
_entity_poly.entity_id
_entity_poly.type
_entity_poly.pdbx_seq_one_letter_code
_entity_poly.pdbx_strand_id
1 'polypeptide(L)'
;GCVLVVSVIEQLAQWHNSTVKAAVERLCNYIPGKYQIICHMLCRIDREMNADVVCHSLKLCKQDPGQPLCHLYPPPKVSWFSTFFQSYRLWKKIFTGFSSVCAFPLLANLCEKIKYVIRNKLPFEDFDGDKFSTFPTLRGYHWRGRDCNDKNTTVYPGRRPDNWDVKSDSNCNGIWGVDPKDGIPYEEKFCKGADSQGVVLLGDSAGAHFHIPPEWMTVTEMSAKSFANLPMAFTDELDWPQFSEVTGFLNSTIGGWTDSLYLRLRRRNRCNHRDLQNISQNGMLTAYLSFSLARNQLLDYPAIVIYATIGNDVCNGNRDTLAHMTTPKEMLSNVMQALRYLDTRLPNGSHVILTGLVDGRFLWDNLHDRYHPLGQLNRDVTYSQLYSFLDCLQVSPCSGWLTPNETLRNLTSERALQLSNVLKEIATSERFANFDIFYMDFPLRQTAEEWHKMGGQPWQLIEPVDGFHPSQV
;
A
#
# COMPACT_ATOMS: atom_id res chain seq x y z
N GLY A 1 -7.31 11.92 9.66
CA GLY A 1 -6.86 13.22 9.13
C GLY A 1 -6.71 14.25 10.24
N CYS A 2 -7.74 15.06 10.50
CA CYS A 2 -7.70 16.13 11.51
C CYS A 2 -7.21 15.65 12.89
N VAL A 3 -7.85 14.62 13.45
CA VAL A 3 -7.53 14.12 14.80
C VAL A 3 -6.04 13.78 14.94
N LEU A 4 -5.48 13.05 13.97
CA LEU A 4 -4.05 12.72 13.93
C LEU A 4 -3.16 13.97 14.02
N VAL A 5 -3.43 15.00 13.19
CA VAL A 5 -2.62 16.22 13.17
C VAL A 5 -2.71 16.96 14.51
N VAL A 6 -3.91 17.08 15.09
CA VAL A 6 -4.09 17.75 16.38
C VAL A 6 -3.39 16.97 17.50
N SER A 7 -3.54 15.65 17.54
CA SER A 7 -2.84 14.78 18.49
C SER A 7 -1.32 14.95 18.43
N VAL A 8 -0.74 14.98 17.23
CA VAL A 8 0.72 15.18 17.06
C VAL A 8 1.16 16.55 17.56
N ILE A 9 0.40 17.62 17.29
CA ILE A 9 0.70 18.97 17.76
C ILE A 9 0.66 19.04 19.29
N GLU A 10 -0.37 18.47 19.91
CA GLU A 10 -0.52 18.43 21.38
C GLU A 10 0.62 17.65 22.03
N GLN A 11 0.96 16.48 21.50
CA GLN A 11 2.05 15.66 21.99
C GLN A 11 3.42 16.33 21.80
N LEU A 12 3.64 17.05 20.68
CA LEU A 12 4.85 17.85 20.48
C LEU A 12 4.97 18.98 21.50
N ALA A 13 3.85 19.66 21.79
CA ALA A 13 3.81 20.71 22.80
C ALA A 13 4.14 20.16 24.19
N GLN A 14 3.56 19.01 24.54
CA GLN A 14 3.84 18.30 25.78
C GLN A 14 5.30 17.86 25.87
N TRP A 15 5.82 17.18 24.83
CA TRP A 15 7.17 16.63 24.81
C TRP A 15 8.26 17.71 24.94
N HIS A 16 8.06 18.85 24.26
CA HIS A 16 9.01 19.96 24.31
C HIS A 16 8.72 20.99 25.40
N ASN A 17 7.71 20.76 26.25
CA ASN A 17 7.24 21.72 27.25
C ASN A 17 7.07 23.13 26.66
N SER A 18 6.38 23.21 25.51
CA SER A 18 6.23 24.43 24.72
C SER A 18 4.77 24.75 24.47
N THR A 19 4.49 25.98 24.02
CA THR A 19 3.13 26.36 23.61
C THR A 19 2.69 25.59 22.35
N VAL A 20 1.37 25.46 22.15
CA VAL A 20 0.79 24.87 20.93
C VAL A 20 1.33 25.58 19.67
N LYS A 21 1.44 26.90 19.72
CA LYS A 21 2.01 27.69 18.62
C LYS A 21 3.46 27.28 18.30
N ALA A 22 4.31 27.13 19.31
CA ALA A 22 5.69 26.70 19.12
C ALA A 22 5.78 25.26 18.58
N ALA A 23 4.87 24.38 19.01
CA ALA A 23 4.77 23.01 18.50
C ALA A 23 4.34 22.97 17.02
N VAL A 24 3.39 23.82 16.62
CA VAL A 24 2.99 23.98 15.21
C VAL A 24 4.16 24.49 14.37
N GLU A 25 4.87 25.51 14.83
CA GLU A 25 6.05 26.04 14.13
C GLU A 25 7.12 24.95 13.97
N ARG A 26 7.36 24.16 15.02
CA ARG A 26 8.29 23.03 15.00
C ARG A 26 7.87 21.95 14.00
N LEU A 27 6.61 21.49 14.05
CA LEU A 27 6.09 20.48 13.13
C LEU A 27 6.24 20.94 11.68
N CYS A 28 5.84 22.18 11.39
CA CYS A 28 5.90 22.71 10.04
C CYS A 28 7.34 22.90 9.55
N ASN A 29 8.30 23.19 10.43
CA ASN A 29 9.72 23.22 10.08
C ASN A 29 10.30 21.83 9.76
N TYR A 30 9.67 20.75 10.22
CA TYR A 30 10.09 19.38 9.88
C TYR A 30 9.59 18.93 8.50
N ILE A 31 8.49 19.53 8.01
CA ILE A 31 7.92 19.22 6.70
C ILE A 31 8.84 19.74 5.58
N PRO A 32 9.07 18.99 4.48
CA PRO A 32 9.99 19.42 3.44
C PRO A 32 9.43 20.53 2.51
N GLY A 33 10.28 21.51 2.18
CA GLY A 33 10.11 22.44 1.06
C GLY A 33 8.74 23.14 0.99
N LYS A 34 8.10 23.10 -0.19
CA LYS A 34 6.83 23.79 -0.47
C LYS A 34 5.64 23.34 0.41
N TYR A 35 5.76 22.20 1.10
CA TYR A 35 4.72 21.69 1.99
C TYR A 35 4.70 22.39 3.36
N GLN A 36 5.77 23.11 3.73
CA GLN A 36 5.86 23.90 4.97
C GLN A 36 4.77 24.98 5.03
N ILE A 37 4.58 25.72 3.94
CA ILE A 37 3.58 26.79 3.82
C ILE A 37 2.17 26.23 4.08
N ILE A 38 1.90 25.03 3.56
CA ILE A 38 0.61 24.36 3.72
C ILE A 38 0.42 23.96 5.19
N CYS A 39 1.45 23.42 5.82
CA CYS A 39 1.40 23.09 7.25
C CYS A 39 1.05 24.31 8.11
N HIS A 40 1.74 25.45 7.91
CA HIS A 40 1.47 26.67 8.68
C HIS A 40 0.07 27.23 8.47
N MET A 41 -0.51 27.03 7.28
CA MET A 41 -1.88 27.45 6.98
C MET A 41 -2.93 26.54 7.65
N LEU A 42 -2.66 25.23 7.72
CA LEU A 42 -3.60 24.25 8.26
C LEU A 42 -3.59 24.17 9.79
N CYS A 43 -2.47 24.45 10.44
CA CYS A 43 -2.26 24.19 11.87
C CYS A 43 -2.61 25.37 12.81
N ARG A 44 -3.52 26.26 12.44
CA ARG A 44 -3.97 27.35 13.33
C ARG A 44 -4.93 26.84 14.42
N ILE A 45 -4.37 26.16 15.42
CA ILE A 45 -5.08 25.61 16.59
C ILE A 45 -4.52 26.28 17.84
N ASP A 46 -5.40 26.75 18.73
CA ASP A 46 -5.00 27.55 19.91
C ASP A 46 -5.78 27.12 21.17
N ARG A 47 -5.96 25.82 21.39
CA ARG A 47 -6.74 25.31 22.53
C ARG A 47 -6.21 24.01 23.10
N GLU A 48 -6.29 23.89 24.42
CA GLU A 48 -6.10 22.67 25.21
C GLU A 48 -7.43 21.88 25.25
N MET A 49 -7.70 21.04 24.26
CA MET A 49 -8.87 20.16 24.21
C MET A 49 -8.53 18.90 23.44
N ASN A 50 -9.06 17.74 23.82
CA ASN A 50 -8.82 16.49 23.07
C ASN A 50 -9.04 16.66 21.56
N ALA A 51 -8.13 16.10 20.77
CA ALA A 51 -8.07 16.24 19.33
C ALA A 51 -9.38 15.93 18.59
N ASP A 52 -10.13 14.91 19.02
CA ASP A 52 -11.43 14.56 18.45
C ASP A 52 -12.50 15.64 18.69
N VAL A 53 -12.55 16.22 19.89
CA VAL A 53 -13.45 17.33 20.24
C VAL A 53 -13.13 18.58 19.41
N VAL A 54 -11.84 18.87 19.19
CA VAL A 54 -11.42 19.95 18.30
C VAL A 54 -11.94 19.69 16.90
N CYS A 55 -11.70 18.50 16.34
CA CYS A 55 -12.06 18.19 14.95
C CYS A 55 -13.57 18.15 14.68
N HIS A 56 -14.38 17.72 15.65
CA HIS A 56 -15.85 17.86 15.60
C HIS A 56 -16.28 19.34 15.66
N SER A 57 -15.66 20.14 16.52
CA SER A 57 -15.94 21.59 16.62
C SER A 57 -15.60 22.34 15.32
N LEU A 58 -14.56 21.88 14.60
CA LEU A 58 -14.15 22.42 13.31
C LEU A 58 -14.99 21.89 12.13
N LYS A 59 -15.95 20.98 12.38
CA LYS A 59 -16.74 20.28 11.34
C LYS A 59 -15.88 19.49 10.33
N LEU A 60 -14.67 19.12 10.73
CA LEU A 60 -13.78 18.26 9.94
C LEU A 60 -14.09 16.78 10.18
N CYS A 61 -14.59 16.45 11.37
CA CYS A 61 -15.32 15.22 11.61
C CYS A 61 -16.81 15.49 11.36
N LYS A 62 -17.38 14.85 10.34
CA LYS A 62 -18.82 14.95 10.04
C LYS A 62 -19.59 13.99 10.95
N GLN A 63 -20.78 14.43 11.35
CA GLN A 63 -21.75 13.62 12.07
C GLN A 63 -23.06 13.70 11.30
N ASP A 64 -23.48 12.59 10.69
CA ASP A 64 -24.79 12.54 10.05
C ASP A 64 -25.90 12.48 11.12
N PRO A 65 -27.12 12.97 10.81
CA PRO A 65 -28.25 12.88 11.71
C PRO A 65 -28.47 11.44 12.19
N GLY A 66 -28.51 11.25 13.52
CA GLY A 66 -28.70 9.94 14.14
C GLY A 66 -27.43 9.12 14.38
N GLN A 67 -26.25 9.61 13.99
CA GLN A 67 -24.98 8.96 14.34
C GLN A 67 -24.45 9.46 15.70
N PRO A 68 -23.85 8.59 16.53
CA PRO A 68 -23.14 9.04 17.73
C PRO A 68 -21.91 9.89 17.36
N LEU A 69 -21.42 10.69 18.30
CA LEU A 69 -20.12 11.34 18.17
C LEU A 69 -19.02 10.30 18.28
N CYS A 70 -18.14 10.23 17.27
CA CYS A 70 -17.00 9.35 17.27
C CYS A 70 -15.87 9.95 18.11
N HIS A 71 -15.44 9.20 19.12
CA HIS A 71 -14.39 9.61 20.05
C HIS A 71 -13.19 8.67 19.95
N LEU A 72 -12.00 9.23 19.86
CA LEU A 72 -10.74 8.50 19.96
C LEU A 72 -10.23 8.53 21.41
N TYR A 73 -10.40 9.68 22.08
CA TYR A 73 -9.95 9.89 23.45
C TYR A 73 -11.16 9.86 24.40
N PRO A 74 -10.96 9.53 25.69
CA PRO A 74 -12.03 9.62 26.68
C PRO A 74 -12.64 11.05 26.69
N PRO A 75 -13.96 11.20 26.68
CA PRO A 75 -14.58 12.52 26.63
C PRO A 75 -14.24 13.34 27.89
N PRO A 76 -14.03 14.67 27.77
CA PRO A 76 -13.73 15.51 28.92
C PRO A 76 -14.89 15.49 29.95
N LYS A 77 -14.56 15.55 31.25
CA LYS A 77 -15.52 15.49 32.36
C LYS A 77 -16.49 16.69 32.43
N VAL A 78 -16.32 17.72 31.60
CA VAL A 78 -17.14 18.95 31.60
C VAL A 78 -18.18 18.90 30.48
N SER A 79 -19.43 19.26 30.80
CA SER A 79 -20.59 19.17 29.90
C SER A 79 -20.43 19.95 28.58
N TRP A 80 -20.65 19.21 27.49
CA TRP A 80 -20.57 19.51 26.05
C TRP A 80 -21.21 20.83 25.57
N PHE A 81 -22.16 21.41 26.29
CA PHE A 81 -23.02 22.48 25.76
C PHE A 81 -22.44 23.90 25.83
N SER A 82 -21.54 24.20 26.77
CA SER A 82 -20.98 25.56 26.91
C SER A 82 -19.78 25.82 25.99
N THR A 83 -19.11 24.77 25.52
CA THR A 83 -17.84 24.85 24.78
C THR A 83 -18.03 24.99 23.27
N PHE A 84 -19.16 24.52 22.73
CA PHE A 84 -19.50 24.54 21.30
C PHE A 84 -19.74 25.97 20.74
N PHE A 85 -20.33 26.86 21.56
CA PHE A 85 -20.73 28.20 21.09
C PHE A 85 -19.58 29.22 21.03
N GLN A 86 -18.51 29.03 21.82
CA GLN A 86 -17.35 29.92 21.79
C GLN A 86 -16.38 29.60 20.63
N SER A 87 -16.30 28.35 20.16
CA SER A 87 -15.47 27.96 19.02
C SER A 87 -16.11 28.35 17.67
N TYR A 88 -17.43 28.22 17.55
CA TYR A 88 -18.17 28.49 16.30
C TYR A 88 -18.10 29.96 15.84
N ARG A 89 -18.14 30.93 16.76
CA ARG A 89 -18.21 32.37 16.41
C ARG A 89 -16.90 32.95 15.84
N LEU A 90 -15.74 32.43 16.24
CA LEU A 90 -14.45 32.91 15.70
C LEU A 90 -14.10 32.27 14.34
N TRP A 91 -14.49 31.02 14.10
CA TRP A 91 -14.05 30.24 12.94
C TRP A 91 -14.86 30.49 11.66
N LYS A 92 -16.10 31.00 11.77
CA LYS A 92 -16.98 31.35 10.63
C LYS A 92 -16.37 32.39 9.67
N LYS A 93 -15.33 33.13 10.11
CA LYS A 93 -14.64 34.15 9.30
C LYS A 93 -13.47 33.64 8.45
N ILE A 94 -12.99 32.40 8.64
CA ILE A 94 -11.69 31.96 8.08
C ILE A 94 -11.85 30.85 7.03
N PHE A 95 -12.88 29.99 7.11
CA PHE A 95 -13.01 28.78 6.29
C PHE A 95 -14.18 28.77 5.29
N THR A 96 -14.58 29.93 4.76
CA THR A 96 -15.56 29.99 3.65
C THR A 96 -14.97 29.64 2.27
N GLY A 97 -13.83 28.95 2.18
CA GLY A 97 -13.06 28.92 0.92
C GLY A 97 -12.61 27.57 0.35
N PHE A 98 -12.40 26.51 1.15
CA PHE A 98 -11.77 25.29 0.61
C PHE A 98 -12.46 24.01 1.09
N SER A 99 -13.13 23.32 0.16
CA SER A 99 -13.85 22.06 0.36
C SER A 99 -12.95 20.81 0.31
N SER A 100 -11.67 20.96 -0.09
CA SER A 100 -10.68 19.88 -0.20
C SER A 100 -9.26 20.45 -0.15
N VAL A 101 -8.30 19.66 0.37
CA VAL A 101 -6.85 19.95 0.32
C VAL A 101 -6.36 20.16 -1.12
N CYS A 102 -7.00 19.50 -2.10
CA CYS A 102 -6.69 19.63 -3.53
C CYS A 102 -7.23 20.91 -4.19
N ALA A 103 -8.05 21.70 -3.49
CA ALA A 103 -8.48 23.01 -3.98
C ALA A 103 -7.41 24.10 -3.77
N PHE A 104 -6.28 23.76 -3.12
CA PHE A 104 -5.18 24.68 -2.91
C PHE A 104 -4.26 24.75 -4.15
N PRO A 105 -3.97 25.94 -4.72
CA PRO A 105 -3.23 26.07 -5.98
C PRO A 105 -1.86 25.39 -6.02
N LEU A 106 -1.12 25.39 -4.90
CA LEU A 106 0.20 24.75 -4.81
C LEU A 106 0.12 23.21 -4.76
N LEU A 107 -1.04 22.65 -4.43
CA LEU A 107 -1.30 21.21 -4.40
C LEU A 107 -2.11 20.72 -5.59
N ALA A 108 -2.80 21.61 -6.32
CA ALA A 108 -3.65 21.24 -7.45
C ALA A 108 -2.90 20.39 -8.48
N ASN A 109 -1.69 20.80 -8.89
CA ASN A 109 -0.89 20.03 -9.84
C ASN A 109 -0.50 18.64 -9.30
N LEU A 110 -0.08 18.55 -8.04
CA LEU A 110 0.26 17.26 -7.42
C LEU A 110 -0.97 16.36 -7.29
N CYS A 111 -2.11 16.91 -6.87
CA CYS A 111 -3.37 16.19 -6.78
C CYS A 111 -3.84 15.70 -8.16
N GLU A 112 -3.69 16.50 -9.22
CA GLU A 112 -4.04 16.05 -10.57
C GLU A 112 -3.15 14.89 -11.04
N LYS A 113 -1.84 14.95 -10.75
CA LYS A 113 -0.93 13.82 -11.01
C LYS A 113 -1.34 12.56 -10.22
N ILE A 114 -1.63 12.72 -8.93
CA ILE A 114 -2.07 11.61 -8.06
C ILE A 114 -3.39 11.02 -8.55
N LYS A 115 -4.38 11.87 -8.89
CA LYS A 115 -5.66 11.41 -9.46
C LYS A 115 -5.45 10.68 -10.79
N TYR A 116 -4.54 11.16 -11.63
CA TYR A 116 -4.20 10.50 -12.90
C TYR A 116 -3.67 9.09 -12.64
N VAL A 117 -2.70 8.92 -11.74
CA VAL A 117 -2.11 7.59 -11.48
C VAL A 117 -3.09 6.65 -10.78
N ILE A 118 -3.88 7.13 -9.82
CA ILE A 118 -4.93 6.32 -9.18
C ILE A 118 -5.96 5.83 -10.20
N ARG A 119 -6.32 6.67 -11.18
CA ARG A 119 -7.30 6.34 -12.21
C ARG A 119 -6.75 5.41 -13.28
N ASN A 120 -5.56 5.70 -13.81
CA ASN A 120 -5.02 5.02 -14.99
C ASN A 120 -4.12 3.83 -14.63
N LYS A 121 -3.50 3.84 -13.43
CA LYS A 121 -2.65 2.75 -12.92
C LYS A 121 -1.43 2.49 -13.81
N LEU A 122 -0.98 3.55 -14.48
CA LEU A 122 0.15 3.61 -15.42
C LEU A 122 1.08 4.76 -15.02
N PRO A 123 2.37 4.70 -15.38
CA PRO A 123 3.30 5.77 -15.07
C PRO A 123 2.80 7.12 -15.58
N PHE A 124 2.98 8.17 -14.79
CA PHE A 124 2.72 9.53 -15.26
C PHE A 124 3.80 10.00 -16.25
N GLU A 125 5.04 9.56 -16.06
CA GLU A 125 6.18 9.85 -16.95
C GLU A 125 6.53 8.59 -17.73
N ASP A 126 6.02 8.50 -18.96
CA ASP A 126 6.19 7.40 -19.92
C ASP A 126 6.05 8.03 -21.33
N PHE A 127 7.18 8.31 -21.98
CA PHE A 127 7.21 9.12 -23.20
C PHE A 127 6.92 8.33 -24.46
N ASP A 128 7.16 7.03 -24.45
CA ASP A 128 6.91 6.16 -25.59
C ASP A 128 5.62 5.33 -25.43
N GLY A 129 5.11 5.18 -24.20
CA GLY A 129 3.84 4.53 -23.91
C GLY A 129 3.94 3.03 -23.66
N ASP A 130 5.13 2.50 -23.35
CA ASP A 130 5.35 1.08 -23.09
C ASP A 130 5.00 0.64 -21.66
N LYS A 131 4.57 1.58 -20.81
CA LYS A 131 4.16 1.43 -19.41
C LYS A 131 5.31 1.26 -18.41
N PHE A 132 6.55 1.41 -18.83
CA PHE A 132 7.71 1.51 -17.95
C PHE A 132 8.13 2.98 -17.84
N SER A 133 9.07 3.28 -16.93
CA SER A 133 9.43 4.67 -16.67
C SER A 133 10.87 4.80 -16.21
N THR A 134 11.47 5.93 -16.54
CA THR A 134 12.76 6.37 -16.00
C THR A 134 12.64 7.05 -14.63
N PHE A 135 11.42 7.43 -14.21
CA PHE A 135 11.09 8.11 -12.95
C PHE A 135 10.66 7.11 -11.85
N PRO A 136 11.01 7.30 -10.56
CA PRO A 136 10.72 6.32 -9.51
C PRO A 136 9.23 6.17 -9.19
N THR A 137 8.60 7.27 -8.80
CA THR A 137 7.26 7.28 -8.20
C THR A 137 6.18 7.50 -9.25
N LEU A 138 4.93 7.77 -8.84
CA LEU A 138 3.81 8.02 -9.78
C LEU A 138 3.64 6.86 -10.76
N ARG A 139 3.66 5.63 -10.24
CA ARG A 139 3.59 4.37 -11.00
C ARG A 139 4.80 4.06 -11.88
N GLY A 140 5.93 4.72 -11.66
CA GLY A 140 7.20 4.49 -12.37
C GLY A 140 8.02 3.29 -11.87
N TYR A 141 9.35 3.40 -11.83
CA TYR A 141 10.23 2.25 -11.59
C TYR A 141 10.24 1.69 -10.16
N HIS A 142 9.60 2.33 -9.19
CA HIS A 142 9.30 1.65 -7.91
C HIS A 142 8.32 0.49 -8.11
N TRP A 143 7.46 0.59 -9.13
CA TRP A 143 6.40 -0.35 -9.43
C TRP A 143 6.80 -1.38 -10.48
N ARG A 144 7.70 -1.04 -11.40
CA ARG A 144 8.13 -1.90 -12.51
C ARG A 144 9.63 -1.77 -12.74
N GLY A 145 10.20 -2.64 -13.56
CA GLY A 145 11.57 -2.45 -14.04
C GLY A 145 11.80 -1.04 -14.59
N ARG A 146 12.96 -0.44 -14.27
CA ARG A 146 13.30 0.86 -14.84
C ARG A 146 13.54 0.72 -16.33
N ASP A 147 12.88 1.56 -17.11
CA ASP A 147 13.12 1.65 -18.54
C ASP A 147 14.55 2.16 -18.83
N CYS A 148 15.20 1.52 -19.79
CA CYS A 148 16.53 1.86 -20.26
C CYS A 148 16.50 2.81 -21.48
N ASN A 149 15.36 2.98 -22.17
CA ASN A 149 15.20 3.90 -23.29
C ASN A 149 13.74 4.36 -23.51
N ASP A 150 13.36 5.41 -22.77
CA ASP A 150 12.03 6.08 -22.72
C ASP A 150 11.70 6.90 -23.98
N LYS A 151 12.08 6.39 -25.13
CA LYS A 151 11.86 6.96 -26.47
C LYS A 151 11.60 5.87 -27.50
N ASN A 152 11.61 4.60 -27.10
CA ASN A 152 11.46 3.47 -27.98
C ASN A 152 10.62 2.38 -27.31
N THR A 153 9.35 2.29 -27.70
CA THR A 153 8.35 1.34 -27.19
C THR A 153 8.69 -0.15 -27.35
N THR A 154 9.79 -0.44 -28.04
CA THR A 154 10.29 -1.80 -28.23
C THR A 154 11.52 -2.10 -27.37
N VAL A 155 11.86 -1.25 -26.40
CA VAL A 155 12.98 -1.42 -25.48
C VAL A 155 12.46 -1.32 -24.04
N TYR A 156 12.23 -2.45 -23.39
CA TYR A 156 11.67 -2.49 -22.04
C TYR A 156 11.98 -3.79 -21.29
N PRO A 157 11.93 -3.77 -19.93
CA PRO A 157 12.13 -4.96 -19.11
C PRO A 157 11.28 -6.18 -19.52
N GLY A 158 11.96 -7.29 -19.76
CA GLY A 158 11.33 -8.61 -19.99
C GLY A 158 10.97 -8.94 -21.43
N ARG A 159 11.28 -8.05 -22.37
CA ARG A 159 11.25 -8.34 -23.81
C ARG A 159 12.26 -9.43 -24.18
N ARG A 160 11.99 -10.23 -25.22
CA ARG A 160 13.01 -11.08 -25.85
C ARG A 160 14.02 -10.20 -26.59
N PRO A 161 15.32 -10.49 -26.49
CA PRO A 161 16.36 -9.60 -27.02
C PRO A 161 16.28 -9.47 -28.54
N ASP A 162 16.35 -8.24 -29.04
CA ASP A 162 16.38 -7.92 -30.46
C ASP A 162 17.75 -8.30 -31.05
N ASN A 163 17.77 -9.36 -31.86
CA ASN A 163 18.98 -9.88 -32.48
C ASN A 163 20.12 -10.08 -31.45
N TRP A 164 19.79 -10.66 -30.29
CA TRP A 164 20.71 -10.89 -29.15
C TRP A 164 21.43 -9.63 -28.66
N ASP A 165 20.78 -8.47 -28.77
CA ASP A 165 21.22 -7.19 -28.21
C ASP A 165 22.65 -6.79 -28.65
N VAL A 166 23.01 -7.14 -29.88
CA VAL A 166 24.34 -6.84 -30.47
C VAL A 166 24.67 -5.34 -30.44
N LYS A 167 23.68 -4.48 -30.67
CA LYS A 167 23.87 -3.02 -30.79
C LYS A 167 23.40 -2.23 -29.57
N SER A 168 22.39 -2.72 -28.88
CA SER A 168 21.74 -2.04 -27.75
C SER A 168 21.02 -3.06 -26.90
N ASP A 169 20.96 -2.80 -25.59
CA ASP A 169 20.14 -3.52 -24.63
C ASP A 169 18.65 -3.23 -24.91
N SER A 170 17.92 -4.22 -25.42
CA SER A 170 16.50 -4.10 -25.80
C SER A 170 15.55 -4.61 -24.73
N ASN A 171 16.06 -5.31 -23.73
CA ASN A 171 15.26 -5.89 -22.65
C ASN A 171 15.62 -5.33 -21.25
N CYS A 172 16.49 -4.31 -21.21
CA CYS A 172 16.92 -3.55 -20.05
C CYS A 172 17.58 -4.38 -18.94
N ASN A 173 18.10 -5.57 -19.25
CA ASN A 173 18.74 -6.44 -18.26
C ASN A 173 20.22 -6.07 -18.00
N GLY A 174 20.79 -5.16 -18.80
CA GLY A 174 22.17 -4.69 -18.72
C GLY A 174 23.20 -5.54 -19.47
N ILE A 175 22.78 -6.55 -20.22
CA ILE A 175 23.62 -7.47 -20.99
C ILE A 175 23.39 -7.20 -22.48
N TRP A 176 24.42 -6.74 -23.17
CA TRP A 176 24.36 -6.40 -24.59
C TRP A 176 25.77 -6.35 -25.18
N GLY A 177 25.86 -6.25 -26.51
CA GLY A 177 27.13 -6.20 -27.23
C GLY A 177 27.70 -7.58 -27.55
N VAL A 178 28.95 -7.60 -28.02
CA VAL A 178 29.61 -8.78 -28.57
C VAL A 178 30.91 -9.06 -27.81
N ASP A 179 31.15 -10.33 -27.46
CA ASP A 179 32.42 -10.75 -26.89
C ASP A 179 33.53 -10.65 -27.96
N PRO A 180 34.54 -9.78 -27.77
CA PRO A 180 35.58 -9.58 -28.79
C PRO A 180 36.47 -10.82 -28.97
N LYS A 181 36.41 -11.81 -28.08
CA LYS A 181 37.25 -13.02 -28.16
C LYS A 181 36.76 -14.02 -29.19
N ASP A 182 35.45 -14.18 -29.33
CA ASP A 182 34.84 -15.19 -30.18
C ASP A 182 33.75 -14.64 -31.13
N GLY A 183 33.39 -13.36 -30.99
CA GLY A 183 32.39 -12.71 -31.83
C GLY A 183 30.94 -13.07 -31.48
N ILE A 184 30.69 -13.76 -30.37
CA ILE A 184 29.35 -14.18 -29.96
C ILE A 184 28.69 -13.04 -29.13
N PRO A 185 27.42 -12.69 -29.37
CA PRO A 185 26.70 -11.72 -28.55
C PRO A 185 26.65 -12.16 -27.08
N TYR A 186 26.85 -11.24 -26.13
CA TYR A 186 26.85 -11.60 -24.71
C TYR A 186 25.49 -12.14 -24.25
N GLU A 187 24.40 -11.57 -24.76
CA GLU A 187 23.04 -12.03 -24.46
C GLU A 187 22.80 -13.47 -24.96
N GLU A 188 23.31 -13.80 -26.15
CA GLU A 188 23.28 -15.18 -26.65
C GLU A 188 24.10 -16.09 -25.74
N LYS A 189 25.33 -15.69 -25.41
CA LYS A 189 26.28 -16.50 -24.66
C LYS A 189 25.82 -16.77 -23.23
N PHE A 190 25.17 -15.80 -22.58
CA PHE A 190 24.82 -15.87 -21.16
C PHE A 190 23.36 -16.22 -20.90
N CYS A 191 22.43 -15.90 -21.82
CA CYS A 191 21.00 -16.01 -21.55
C CYS A 191 20.26 -17.01 -22.46
N LYS A 192 20.86 -17.49 -23.56
CA LYS A 192 20.23 -18.52 -24.40
C LYS A 192 20.06 -19.82 -23.62
N GLY A 193 18.81 -20.27 -23.50
CA GLY A 193 18.47 -21.49 -22.74
C GLY A 193 18.52 -21.33 -21.22
N ALA A 194 18.61 -20.10 -20.69
CA ALA A 194 18.60 -19.83 -19.26
C ALA A 194 17.19 -19.77 -18.64
N ASP A 195 16.14 -19.99 -19.46
CA ASP A 195 14.73 -19.91 -19.09
C ASP A 195 14.39 -18.61 -18.33
N SER A 196 14.76 -17.47 -18.92
CA SER A 196 14.47 -16.14 -18.36
C SER A 196 12.96 -15.93 -18.20
N GLN A 197 12.55 -15.37 -17.06
CA GLN A 197 11.17 -15.16 -16.68
C GLN A 197 11.03 -13.92 -15.80
N GLY A 198 9.96 -13.16 -16.02
CA GLY A 198 9.59 -12.01 -15.19
C GLY A 198 8.79 -12.42 -13.96
N VAL A 199 8.67 -11.50 -13.01
CA VAL A 199 7.71 -11.61 -11.89
C VAL A 199 6.65 -10.52 -11.97
N VAL A 200 5.40 -10.91 -11.83
CA VAL A 200 4.26 -10.01 -11.82
C VAL A 200 3.44 -10.26 -10.56
N LEU A 201 3.14 -9.21 -9.81
CA LEU A 201 2.19 -9.25 -8.70
C LEU A 201 0.89 -8.59 -9.12
N LEU A 202 -0.23 -9.29 -8.96
CA LEU A 202 -1.59 -8.77 -9.02
C LEU A 202 -2.11 -8.71 -7.58
N GLY A 203 -1.91 -7.59 -6.90
CA GLY A 203 -2.08 -7.49 -5.45
C GLY A 203 -2.92 -6.31 -4.95
N ASP A 204 -3.23 -6.31 -3.67
CA ASP A 204 -3.87 -5.18 -3.00
C ASP A 204 -2.83 -4.28 -2.28
N SER A 205 -3.26 -3.53 -1.28
CA SER A 205 -2.40 -2.69 -0.44
C SER A 205 -1.30 -3.48 0.27
N ALA A 206 -1.54 -4.73 0.68
CA ALA A 206 -0.50 -5.55 1.29
C ALA A 206 0.58 -5.91 0.26
N GLY A 207 0.16 -6.28 -0.96
CA GLY A 207 1.07 -6.58 -2.06
C GLY A 207 1.89 -5.38 -2.55
N ALA A 208 1.31 -4.18 -2.48
CA ALA A 208 2.01 -2.92 -2.75
C ALA A 208 2.93 -2.48 -1.58
N HIS A 209 2.83 -3.16 -0.43
CA HIS A 209 3.43 -2.78 0.85
C HIS A 209 3.02 -1.35 1.26
N PHE A 210 1.72 -1.17 1.50
CA PHE A 210 1.18 0.03 2.12
C PHE A 210 1.83 0.24 3.48
N HIS A 211 2.42 1.41 3.70
CA HIS A 211 3.10 1.73 4.94
C HIS A 211 3.02 3.23 5.23
N ILE A 212 2.60 3.55 6.45
CA ILE A 212 2.69 4.90 7.01
C ILE A 212 3.78 4.87 8.09
N PRO A 213 4.89 5.60 7.92
CA PRO A 213 5.97 5.62 8.89
C PRO A 213 5.48 6.07 10.29
N PRO A 214 5.64 5.24 11.35
CA PRO A 214 5.26 5.65 12.71
C PRO A 214 6.03 6.88 13.20
N GLU A 215 7.21 7.16 12.63
CA GLU A 215 8.01 8.35 12.89
C GLU A 215 7.29 9.66 12.52
N TRP A 216 6.25 9.61 11.68
CA TRP A 216 5.40 10.76 11.36
C TRP A 216 4.44 11.15 12.48
N MET A 217 4.29 10.31 13.51
CA MET A 217 3.40 10.58 14.65
C MET A 217 4.00 10.27 16.02
N THR A 218 5.18 9.65 16.07
CA THR A 218 5.90 9.35 17.32
C THR A 218 6.80 10.54 17.70
N VAL A 219 6.25 11.47 18.49
CA VAL A 219 6.88 12.77 18.76
C VAL A 219 8.23 12.70 19.47
N THR A 220 8.50 11.60 20.18
CA THR A 220 9.76 11.38 20.90
C THR A 220 10.97 11.21 19.97
N GLU A 221 10.72 10.80 18.72
CA GLU A 221 11.74 10.54 17.69
C GLU A 221 11.60 11.48 16.48
N MET A 222 10.61 12.37 16.52
CA MET A 222 10.23 13.20 15.39
C MET A 222 11.25 14.29 15.09
N SER A 223 11.66 14.37 13.83
CA SER A 223 12.59 15.38 13.30
C SER A 223 12.32 15.66 11.83
N ALA A 224 13.07 16.60 11.24
CA ALA A 224 13.05 16.82 9.79
C ALA A 224 13.39 15.55 8.99
N LYS A 225 14.23 14.65 9.54
CA LYS A 225 14.56 13.37 8.90
C LYS A 225 13.35 12.45 8.79
N SER A 226 12.44 12.48 9.77
CA SER A 226 11.24 11.65 9.81
C SER A 226 10.34 11.89 8.59
N PHE A 227 10.31 13.11 8.04
CA PHE A 227 9.46 13.49 6.91
C PHE A 227 10.21 13.56 5.56
N ALA A 228 11.47 13.13 5.50
CA ALA A 228 12.25 13.17 4.25
C ALA A 228 11.64 12.29 3.14
N ASN A 229 10.97 11.20 3.53
CA ASN A 229 10.27 10.27 2.65
C ASN A 229 8.84 10.71 2.29
N LEU A 230 8.31 11.75 2.93
CA LEU A 230 6.92 12.18 2.78
C LEU A 230 6.52 12.45 1.32
N PRO A 231 7.30 13.19 0.50
CA PRO A 231 6.92 13.44 -0.89
C PRO A 231 6.86 12.16 -1.73
N MET A 232 7.82 11.25 -1.52
CA MET A 232 7.90 9.98 -2.22
C MET A 232 6.69 9.12 -1.89
N ALA A 233 6.43 8.89 -0.60
CA ALA A 233 5.31 8.09 -0.11
C ALA A 233 3.97 8.61 -0.65
N PHE A 234 3.72 9.93 -0.66
CA PHE A 234 2.49 10.46 -1.25
C PHE A 234 2.39 10.23 -2.76
N THR A 235 3.49 10.33 -3.50
CA THR A 235 3.50 10.07 -4.95
C THR A 235 3.45 8.58 -5.31
N ASP A 236 3.68 7.71 -4.34
CA ASP A 236 3.48 6.26 -4.44
C ASP A 236 2.22 5.80 -3.70
N GLU A 237 1.27 6.69 -3.44
CA GLU A 237 -0.04 6.32 -2.85
C GLU A 237 0.06 5.71 -1.43
N LEU A 238 1.15 6.02 -0.71
CA LEU A 238 1.59 5.42 0.56
C LEU A 238 2.03 3.95 0.47
N ASP A 239 2.22 3.47 -0.76
CA ASP A 239 2.76 2.15 -1.05
C ASP A 239 4.27 2.20 -1.23
N TRP A 240 4.91 1.07 -0.97
CA TRP A 240 6.37 0.93 -1.01
C TRP A 240 6.77 -0.34 -1.78
N PRO A 241 6.34 -0.49 -3.04
CA PRO A 241 6.53 -1.71 -3.83
C PRO A 241 8.01 -2.09 -4.02
N GLN A 242 8.91 -1.10 -3.96
CA GLN A 242 10.36 -1.27 -4.00
C GLN A 242 10.95 -1.97 -2.77
N PHE A 243 10.14 -2.15 -1.72
CA PHE A 243 10.46 -2.87 -0.48
C PHE A 243 9.55 -4.11 -0.24
N SER A 244 8.60 -4.37 -1.14
CA SER A 244 7.62 -5.46 -1.00
C SER A 244 8.23 -6.86 -1.13
N GLU A 245 7.51 -7.86 -0.60
CA GLU A 245 7.89 -9.28 -0.64
C GLU A 245 8.08 -9.81 -2.06
N VAL A 246 7.23 -9.41 -3.02
CA VAL A 246 7.27 -9.98 -4.37
C VAL A 246 8.20 -9.22 -5.29
N THR A 247 8.13 -7.88 -5.28
CA THR A 247 8.81 -7.04 -6.28
C THR A 247 9.89 -6.13 -5.70
N GLY A 248 10.14 -6.19 -4.39
CA GLY A 248 11.13 -5.32 -3.73
C GLY A 248 12.53 -5.48 -4.31
N PHE A 249 13.26 -4.38 -4.47
CA PHE A 249 14.59 -4.38 -5.09
C PHE A 249 15.59 -3.44 -4.42
N LEU A 250 15.15 -2.58 -3.52
CA LEU A 250 16.02 -1.75 -2.68
C LEU A 250 16.30 -2.45 -1.35
N ASN A 251 17.31 -1.99 -0.60
CA ASN A 251 17.63 -2.56 0.71
C ASN A 251 16.52 -2.34 1.73
N SER A 252 16.38 -3.27 2.67
CA SER A 252 15.29 -3.26 3.65
C SER A 252 15.38 -2.04 4.57
N THR A 253 14.23 -1.46 4.92
CA THR A 253 14.18 -0.29 5.81
C THR A 253 14.37 -0.68 7.28
N ILE A 254 14.05 -1.92 7.64
CA ILE A 254 14.25 -2.51 8.97
C ILE A 254 15.66 -3.10 9.17
N GLY A 255 16.56 -2.90 8.19
CA GLY A 255 17.92 -3.39 8.19
C GLY A 255 18.11 -4.68 7.39
N GLY A 256 19.32 -4.88 6.85
CA GLY A 256 19.65 -6.02 5.99
C GLY A 256 19.28 -5.82 4.52
N TRP A 257 19.35 -6.91 3.76
CA TRP A 257 19.00 -6.95 2.34
C TRP A 257 17.53 -7.36 2.20
N THR A 258 16.77 -6.66 1.35
CA THR A 258 15.46 -7.16 0.93
C THR A 258 15.65 -8.49 0.23
N ASP A 259 14.86 -9.51 0.61
CA ASP A 259 14.96 -10.87 0.06
C ASP A 259 13.67 -11.28 -0.66
N SER A 260 13.27 -10.42 -1.61
CA SER A 260 12.04 -10.57 -2.37
C SER A 260 12.08 -11.71 -3.39
N LEU A 261 10.90 -12.14 -3.87
CA LEU A 261 10.79 -13.09 -4.97
C LEU A 261 11.56 -12.61 -6.21
N TYR A 262 11.43 -11.34 -6.60
CA TYR A 262 12.21 -10.74 -7.68
C TYR A 262 13.71 -10.91 -7.48
N LEU A 263 14.25 -10.55 -6.31
CA LEU A 263 15.70 -10.62 -6.06
C LEU A 263 16.20 -12.07 -6.00
N ARG A 264 15.38 -13.02 -5.52
CA ARG A 264 15.66 -14.45 -5.58
C ARG A 264 15.67 -14.97 -7.01
N LEU A 265 14.71 -14.57 -7.85
CA LEU A 265 14.69 -14.90 -9.29
C LEU A 265 15.90 -14.31 -10.03
N ARG A 266 16.23 -13.04 -9.78
CA ARG A 266 17.44 -12.40 -10.33
C ARG A 266 18.72 -13.07 -9.84
N ARG A 267 18.75 -13.62 -8.62
CA ARG A 267 19.89 -14.38 -8.09
C ARG A 267 20.05 -15.72 -8.80
N ARG A 268 18.94 -16.39 -9.07
CA ARG A 268 18.92 -17.66 -9.80
C ARG A 268 19.35 -17.49 -11.26
N ASN A 269 18.85 -16.46 -11.93
CA ASN A 269 19.23 -16.12 -13.30
C ASN A 269 19.36 -14.58 -13.42
N ARG A 270 20.57 -14.11 -13.74
CA ARG A 270 20.88 -12.67 -13.81
C ARG A 270 20.26 -11.98 -15.02
N CYS A 271 19.88 -12.72 -16.05
CA CYS A 271 19.18 -12.21 -17.23
C CYS A 271 17.77 -11.67 -16.89
N ASN A 272 17.23 -12.01 -15.72
CA ASN A 272 15.94 -11.49 -15.21
C ASN A 272 16.07 -10.10 -14.56
N HIS A 273 17.20 -9.40 -14.72
CA HIS A 273 17.37 -8.07 -14.14
C HIS A 273 16.29 -7.11 -14.66
N ARG A 274 15.64 -6.40 -13.72
CA ARG A 274 14.52 -5.46 -13.92
C ARG A 274 13.20 -6.08 -14.35
N ASP A 275 13.11 -7.37 -14.67
CA ASP A 275 11.85 -7.98 -15.10
C ASP A 275 10.89 -8.24 -13.91
N LEU A 276 10.35 -7.15 -13.38
CA LEU A 276 9.39 -7.10 -12.27
C LEU A 276 8.25 -6.14 -12.60
N GLN A 277 7.02 -6.47 -12.18
CA GLN A 277 5.87 -5.58 -12.23
C GLN A 277 4.96 -5.78 -11.01
N ASN A 278 4.77 -4.74 -10.21
CA ASN A 278 3.81 -4.67 -9.13
C ASN A 278 2.54 -3.99 -9.64
N ILE A 279 1.57 -4.80 -10.03
CA ILE A 279 0.25 -4.38 -10.53
C ILE A 279 -0.74 -4.43 -9.35
N SER A 280 -0.41 -3.70 -8.28
CA SER A 280 -1.21 -3.66 -7.07
C SER A 280 -1.89 -2.32 -6.83
N GLN A 281 -3.00 -2.32 -6.10
CA GLN A 281 -3.70 -1.08 -5.76
C GLN A 281 -4.40 -1.18 -4.40
N ASN A 282 -4.33 -0.08 -3.64
CA ASN A 282 -5.08 0.09 -2.40
C ASN A 282 -6.59 -0.05 -2.63
N GLY A 283 -7.21 -0.97 -1.90
CA GLY A 283 -8.63 -1.31 -2.03
C GLY A 283 -8.99 -2.17 -3.25
N MET A 284 -8.01 -2.78 -3.93
CA MET A 284 -8.30 -3.66 -5.08
C MET A 284 -9.06 -4.92 -4.65
N LEU A 285 -10.22 -5.14 -5.27
CA LEU A 285 -11.01 -6.38 -5.18
C LEU A 285 -10.75 -7.26 -6.40
N THR A 286 -11.05 -8.55 -6.28
CA THR A 286 -11.02 -9.50 -7.41
C THR A 286 -11.79 -9.00 -8.65
N ALA A 287 -12.92 -8.31 -8.44
CA ALA A 287 -13.78 -7.77 -9.50
C ALA A 287 -13.13 -6.66 -10.35
N TYR A 288 -12.09 -6.00 -9.84
CA TYR A 288 -11.53 -4.76 -10.43
C TYR A 288 -10.08 -4.90 -10.89
N LEU A 289 -9.64 -6.14 -11.15
CA LEU A 289 -8.27 -6.39 -11.57
C LEU A 289 -7.91 -5.58 -12.83
N SER A 290 -6.85 -4.79 -12.72
CA SER A 290 -6.51 -3.81 -13.75
C SER A 290 -5.79 -4.42 -14.95
N PHE A 291 -6.19 -3.99 -16.15
CA PHE A 291 -5.53 -4.31 -17.42
C PHE A 291 -4.20 -3.54 -17.66
N SER A 292 -3.55 -3.01 -16.60
CA SER A 292 -2.32 -2.23 -16.71
C SER A 292 -1.05 -3.08 -16.87
N LEU A 293 -1.15 -4.42 -16.78
CA LEU A 293 -0.07 -5.38 -17.04
C LEU A 293 0.61 -5.10 -18.39
N ALA A 294 1.95 -5.09 -18.40
CA ALA A 294 2.77 -4.96 -19.60
C ALA A 294 3.39 -6.31 -19.95
N ARG A 295 2.70 -7.08 -20.80
CA ARG A 295 3.28 -8.28 -21.38
C ARG A 295 2.71 -8.54 -22.76
N ASN A 296 3.59 -8.73 -23.72
CA ASN A 296 3.29 -9.11 -25.08
C ASN A 296 3.50 -10.62 -25.24
N GLN A 297 2.43 -11.32 -25.58
CA GLN A 297 2.40 -12.78 -25.69
C GLN A 297 3.47 -13.37 -26.65
N LEU A 298 3.87 -12.63 -27.69
CA LEU A 298 4.80 -13.11 -28.71
C LEU A 298 6.23 -12.59 -28.51
N LEU A 299 6.35 -11.34 -28.03
CA LEU A 299 7.63 -10.63 -28.00
C LEU A 299 8.35 -10.72 -26.66
N ASP A 300 7.67 -11.11 -25.59
CA ASP A 300 8.25 -11.10 -24.25
C ASP A 300 8.58 -12.51 -23.75
N TYR A 301 9.40 -12.57 -22.70
CA TYR A 301 9.60 -13.80 -21.95
C TYR A 301 8.36 -14.16 -21.12
N PRO A 302 8.16 -15.43 -20.73
CA PRO A 302 7.10 -15.81 -19.81
C PRO A 302 7.25 -15.12 -18.44
N ALA A 303 6.19 -15.19 -17.62
CA ALA A 303 6.22 -14.61 -16.28
C ALA A 303 5.63 -15.54 -15.22
N ILE A 304 6.14 -15.42 -14.00
CA ILE A 304 5.49 -15.93 -12.79
C ILE A 304 4.57 -14.83 -12.27
N VAL A 305 3.27 -15.10 -12.27
CA VAL A 305 2.23 -14.17 -11.84
C VAL A 305 1.68 -14.62 -10.49
N ILE A 306 1.85 -13.79 -9.47
CA ILE A 306 1.26 -14.00 -8.15
C ILE A 306 -0.07 -13.21 -8.09
N TYR A 307 -1.18 -13.93 -7.90
CA TYR A 307 -2.49 -13.33 -7.65
C TYR A 307 -2.74 -13.31 -6.14
N ALA A 308 -2.71 -12.13 -5.53
CA ALA A 308 -2.73 -11.95 -4.08
C ALA A 308 -3.60 -10.76 -3.66
N THR A 309 -4.90 -10.83 -3.96
CA THR A 309 -5.94 -10.01 -3.31
C THR A 309 -6.38 -10.72 -2.02
N ILE A 310 -5.68 -10.44 -0.93
CA ILE A 310 -5.67 -11.31 0.26
C ILE A 310 -6.68 -10.92 1.34
N GLY A 311 -7.34 -9.76 1.21
CA GLY A 311 -8.26 -9.26 2.25
C GLY A 311 -9.50 -8.52 1.76
N ASN A 312 -9.42 -7.67 0.74
CA ASN A 312 -10.51 -6.72 0.40
C ASN A 312 -11.85 -7.40 0.07
N ASP A 313 -11.85 -8.64 -0.45
CA ASP A 313 -13.08 -9.38 -0.71
C ASP A 313 -13.89 -9.72 0.56
N VAL A 314 -13.27 -9.62 1.74
CA VAL A 314 -13.96 -9.67 3.04
C VAL A 314 -13.80 -8.39 3.87
N CYS A 315 -12.84 -7.53 3.54
CA CYS A 315 -12.55 -6.30 4.28
C CYS A 315 -13.20 -5.07 3.65
N ASN A 316 -14.04 -4.40 4.44
CA ASN A 316 -14.69 -3.15 4.06
C ASN A 316 -15.07 -2.33 5.31
N GLY A 317 -15.39 -1.04 5.12
CA GLY A 317 -15.81 -0.12 6.18
C GLY A 317 -17.33 0.09 6.30
N ASN A 318 -18.15 -0.79 5.68
CA ASN A 318 -19.61 -0.67 5.73
C ASN A 318 -20.14 -1.12 7.09
N ARG A 319 -21.23 -0.48 7.55
CA ARG A 319 -21.89 -0.85 8.81
C ARG A 319 -22.38 -2.30 8.84
N ASP A 320 -23.00 -2.74 7.75
CA ASP A 320 -23.33 -4.15 7.53
C ASP A 320 -22.21 -4.80 6.70
N THR A 321 -21.08 -5.05 7.36
CA THR A 321 -19.87 -5.51 6.68
C THR A 321 -20.04 -6.86 5.98
N LEU A 322 -20.84 -7.77 6.54
CA LEU A 322 -21.08 -9.12 6.00
C LEU A 322 -21.84 -9.10 4.68
N ALA A 323 -22.83 -8.20 4.56
CA ALA A 323 -23.61 -8.05 3.33
C ALA A 323 -22.78 -7.52 2.14
N HIS A 324 -21.63 -6.92 2.41
CA HIS A 324 -20.75 -6.33 1.39
C HIS A 324 -19.50 -7.16 1.10
N MET A 325 -19.37 -8.35 1.68
CA MET A 325 -18.29 -9.28 1.35
C MET A 325 -18.61 -10.03 0.05
N THR A 326 -17.60 -10.22 -0.80
CA THR A 326 -17.68 -11.01 -2.04
C THR A 326 -18.21 -12.41 -1.72
N THR A 327 -19.17 -12.88 -2.50
CA THR A 327 -19.69 -14.24 -2.38
C THR A 327 -18.81 -15.25 -3.14
N PRO A 328 -18.83 -16.56 -2.79
CA PRO A 328 -18.10 -17.58 -3.55
C PRO A 328 -18.41 -17.60 -5.05
N LYS A 329 -19.66 -17.30 -5.43
CA LYS A 329 -20.07 -17.23 -6.83
C LYS A 329 -19.44 -16.03 -7.56
N GLU A 330 -19.40 -14.88 -6.91
CA GLU A 330 -18.74 -13.68 -7.46
C GLU A 330 -17.24 -13.91 -7.58
N MET A 331 -16.60 -14.49 -6.55
CA MET A 331 -15.18 -14.86 -6.57
C MET A 331 -14.85 -15.71 -7.79
N LEU A 332 -15.62 -16.79 -8.01
CA LEU A 332 -15.44 -17.67 -9.17
C LEU A 332 -15.54 -16.89 -10.48
N SER A 333 -16.59 -16.07 -10.64
CA SER A 333 -16.79 -15.28 -11.85
C SER A 333 -15.63 -14.30 -12.10
N ASN A 334 -15.22 -13.56 -11.07
CA ASN A 334 -14.19 -12.53 -11.15
C ASN A 334 -12.82 -13.14 -11.49
N VAL A 335 -12.44 -14.21 -10.78
CA VAL A 335 -11.14 -14.88 -10.96
C VAL A 335 -11.09 -15.56 -12.33
N MET A 336 -12.16 -16.23 -12.78
CA MET A 336 -12.19 -16.82 -14.13
C MET A 336 -12.08 -15.76 -15.23
N GLN A 337 -12.68 -14.58 -15.05
CA GLN A 337 -12.51 -13.47 -15.98
C GLN A 337 -11.06 -12.99 -16.02
N ALA A 338 -10.41 -12.84 -14.87
CA ALA A 338 -9.01 -12.44 -14.77
C ALA A 338 -8.07 -13.47 -15.44
N LEU A 339 -8.26 -14.76 -15.16
CA LEU A 339 -7.43 -15.83 -15.72
C LEU A 339 -7.59 -15.94 -17.25
N ARG A 340 -8.82 -15.79 -17.77
CA ARG A 340 -9.04 -15.72 -19.23
C ARG A 340 -8.36 -14.52 -19.86
N TYR A 341 -8.37 -13.37 -19.20
CA TYR A 341 -7.62 -12.21 -19.67
C TYR A 341 -6.11 -12.49 -19.68
N LEU A 342 -5.56 -13.07 -18.62
CA LEU A 342 -4.15 -13.44 -18.54
C LEU A 342 -3.74 -14.40 -19.65
N ASP A 343 -4.60 -15.34 -20.03
CA ASP A 343 -4.32 -16.31 -21.10
C ASP A 343 -4.19 -15.63 -22.48
N THR A 344 -4.80 -14.45 -22.67
CA THR A 344 -4.63 -13.65 -23.89
C THR A 344 -3.39 -12.75 -23.89
N ARG A 345 -2.67 -12.64 -22.77
CA ARG A 345 -1.57 -11.68 -22.58
C ARG A 345 -0.24 -12.33 -22.29
N LEU A 346 -0.24 -13.37 -21.47
CA LEU A 346 0.97 -14.05 -21.04
C LEU A 346 1.54 -14.89 -22.19
N PRO A 347 2.86 -14.82 -22.43
CA PRO A 347 3.55 -15.77 -23.29
C PRO A 347 3.40 -17.20 -22.78
N ASN A 348 3.35 -18.16 -23.69
CA ASN A 348 3.33 -19.58 -23.35
C ASN A 348 4.54 -19.96 -22.48
N GLY A 349 4.31 -20.82 -21.48
CA GLY A 349 5.28 -21.18 -20.46
C GLY A 349 5.28 -20.28 -19.22
N SER A 350 4.23 -19.46 -19.06
CA SER A 350 4.03 -18.66 -17.85
C SER A 350 3.44 -19.51 -16.71
N HIS A 351 3.44 -18.98 -15.48
CA HIS A 351 2.91 -19.67 -14.30
C HIS A 351 2.07 -18.69 -13.48
N VAL A 352 0.86 -19.09 -13.07
CA VAL A 352 -0.02 -18.27 -12.23
C VAL A 352 -0.23 -18.95 -10.89
N ILE A 353 0.00 -18.23 -9.79
CA ILE A 353 -0.19 -18.73 -8.42
C ILE A 353 -1.32 -17.93 -7.77
N LEU A 354 -2.42 -18.61 -7.44
CA LEU A 354 -3.53 -18.06 -6.67
C LEU A 354 -3.22 -18.17 -5.18
N THR A 355 -3.24 -17.05 -4.47
CA THR A 355 -3.01 -17.00 -3.02
C THR A 355 -4.34 -16.98 -2.29
N GLY A 356 -4.52 -17.87 -1.30
CA GLY A 356 -5.67 -17.84 -0.40
C GLY A 356 -5.77 -16.52 0.38
N LEU A 357 -6.96 -16.23 0.91
CA LEU A 357 -7.17 -15.08 1.77
C LEU A 357 -6.60 -15.35 3.17
N VAL A 358 -6.28 -14.28 3.88
CA VAL A 358 -5.76 -14.36 5.25
C VAL A 358 -6.85 -14.72 6.27
N ASP A 359 -6.46 -15.35 7.37
CA ASP A 359 -7.29 -15.39 8.59
C ASP A 359 -6.92 -14.20 9.49
N GLY A 360 -7.64 -13.09 9.31
CA GLY A 360 -7.33 -11.83 9.97
C GLY A 360 -7.68 -11.74 11.46
N ARG A 361 -8.19 -12.81 12.09
CA ARG A 361 -8.36 -12.87 13.57
C ARG A 361 -7.06 -12.57 14.31
N PHE A 362 -5.94 -12.98 13.72
CA PHE A 362 -4.58 -12.68 14.15
C PHE A 362 -4.36 -11.20 14.52
N LEU A 363 -4.99 -10.27 13.80
CA LEU A 363 -4.81 -8.83 14.01
C LEU A 363 -5.34 -8.40 15.38
N TRP A 364 -6.63 -8.65 15.63
CA TRP A 364 -7.26 -8.29 16.90
C TRP A 364 -6.53 -8.97 18.06
N ASP A 365 -6.29 -10.28 17.97
CA ASP A 365 -5.71 -11.09 19.04
C ASP A 365 -4.32 -10.57 19.49
N ASN A 366 -3.56 -9.97 18.57
CA ASN A 366 -2.20 -9.49 18.86
C ASN A 366 -2.08 -7.98 19.09
N LEU A 367 -3.11 -7.18 18.74
CA LEU A 367 -3.02 -5.72 18.82
C LEU A 367 -3.98 -5.05 19.81
N HIS A 368 -5.16 -5.60 20.08
CA HIS A 368 -6.26 -4.85 20.71
C HIS A 368 -5.89 -4.10 22.01
N ASP A 369 -5.07 -4.71 22.86
CA ASP A 369 -4.60 -4.14 24.14
C ASP A 369 -3.31 -3.32 24.04
N ARG A 370 -2.63 -3.33 22.89
CA ARG A 370 -1.39 -2.59 22.67
C ARG A 370 -1.68 -1.13 22.36
N TYR A 371 -0.75 -0.26 22.71
CA TYR A 371 -0.82 1.15 22.36
C TYR A 371 -0.45 1.38 20.90
N HIS A 372 -1.35 2.04 20.17
CA HIS A 372 -1.08 2.58 18.83
C HIS A 372 0.01 3.69 18.95
N PRO A 373 0.82 3.99 17.92
CA PRO A 373 1.83 5.07 17.97
C PRO A 373 1.34 6.39 18.59
N LEU A 374 0.14 6.86 18.21
CA LEU A 374 -0.49 8.06 18.82
C LEU A 374 -0.80 7.93 20.32
N GLY A 375 -0.88 6.72 20.87
CA GLY A 375 -1.15 6.46 22.27
C GLY A 375 0.09 6.16 23.11
N GLN A 376 1.28 6.06 22.51
CA GLN A 376 2.47 5.58 23.22
C GLN A 376 2.99 6.57 24.26
N LEU A 377 2.95 7.89 23.97
CA LEU A 377 3.46 8.92 24.88
C LEU A 377 2.68 8.93 26.21
N ASN A 378 1.35 8.90 26.13
CA ASN A 378 0.45 9.09 27.27
C ASN A 378 -0.26 7.81 27.72
N ARG A 379 -0.05 6.69 27.02
CA ARG A 379 -0.71 5.41 27.27
C ARG A 379 -2.24 5.51 27.23
N ASP A 380 -2.77 6.23 26.25
CA ASP A 380 -4.16 6.70 26.19
C ASP A 380 -4.93 6.29 24.92
N VAL A 381 -4.26 5.66 23.94
CA VAL A 381 -4.89 5.11 22.72
C VAL A 381 -4.38 3.69 22.44
N THR A 382 -5.22 2.69 22.67
CA THR A 382 -5.00 1.31 22.24
C THR A 382 -5.53 1.07 20.82
N TYR A 383 -5.11 -0.03 20.18
CA TYR A 383 -5.70 -0.41 18.88
C TYR A 383 -7.19 -0.68 18.98
N SER A 384 -7.70 -1.25 20.08
CA SER A 384 -9.15 -1.42 20.28
C SER A 384 -9.89 -0.08 20.22
N GLN A 385 -9.32 0.99 20.79
CA GLN A 385 -9.89 2.34 20.74
C GLN A 385 -9.80 2.94 19.33
N LEU A 386 -8.66 2.77 18.66
CA LEU A 386 -8.49 3.18 17.28
C LEU A 386 -9.52 2.52 16.35
N TYR A 387 -9.66 1.20 16.40
CA TYR A 387 -10.58 0.45 15.55
C TYR A 387 -12.03 0.91 15.76
N SER A 388 -12.45 1.06 17.03
CA SER A 388 -13.78 1.57 17.37
C SER A 388 -14.02 2.99 16.81
N PHE A 389 -12.99 3.84 16.85
CA PHE A 389 -13.04 5.19 16.29
C PHE A 389 -13.17 5.18 14.76
N LEU A 390 -12.40 4.34 14.06
CA LEU A 390 -12.45 4.20 12.61
C LEU A 390 -13.77 3.60 12.12
N ASP A 391 -14.30 2.59 12.81
CA ASP A 391 -15.61 2.00 12.53
C ASP A 391 -16.73 3.04 12.69
N CYS A 392 -16.71 3.83 13.76
CA CYS A 392 -17.69 4.90 13.96
C CYS A 392 -17.68 5.92 12.81
N LEU A 393 -16.49 6.26 12.32
CA LEU A 393 -16.29 7.15 11.18
C LEU A 393 -16.60 6.50 9.82
N GLN A 394 -16.86 5.19 9.77
CA GLN A 394 -17.03 4.39 8.54
C GLN A 394 -15.83 4.49 7.59
N VAL A 395 -14.63 4.49 8.18
CA VAL A 395 -13.34 4.50 7.44
C VAL A 395 -12.39 3.40 7.92
N SER A 396 -12.92 2.41 8.64
CA SER A 396 -12.17 1.21 9.00
C SER A 396 -11.80 0.44 7.73
N PRO A 397 -10.52 0.01 7.58
CA PRO A 397 -10.12 -0.78 6.42
C PRO A 397 -10.74 -2.17 6.44
N CYS A 398 -11.13 -2.69 7.62
CA CYS A 398 -11.73 -4.01 7.74
C CYS A 398 -12.60 -4.15 9.01
N SER A 399 -13.83 -3.64 8.97
CA SER A 399 -14.76 -3.72 10.12
C SER A 399 -15.10 -5.17 10.54
N GLY A 400 -14.92 -6.15 9.65
CA GLY A 400 -15.12 -7.56 9.96
C GLY A 400 -14.10 -8.14 10.94
N TRP A 401 -12.82 -7.80 10.81
CA TRP A 401 -11.75 -8.32 11.68
C TRP A 401 -11.30 -7.35 12.77
N LEU A 402 -11.35 -6.04 12.50
CA LEU A 402 -10.89 -5.00 13.42
C LEU A 402 -12.00 -4.58 14.39
N THR A 403 -12.51 -5.54 15.15
CA THR A 403 -13.68 -5.33 16.01
C THR A 403 -13.61 -6.17 17.29
N PRO A 404 -14.11 -5.68 18.44
CA PRO A 404 -14.23 -6.50 19.65
C PRO A 404 -15.24 -7.64 19.50
N ASN A 405 -16.14 -7.58 18.52
CA ASN A 405 -17.16 -8.61 18.29
C ASN A 405 -16.54 -9.89 17.70
N GLU A 406 -16.24 -10.87 18.55
CA GLU A 406 -15.65 -12.15 18.16
C GLU A 406 -16.50 -12.93 17.15
N THR A 407 -17.82 -12.90 17.29
CA THR A 407 -18.73 -13.54 16.33
C THR A 407 -18.55 -12.96 14.93
N LEU A 408 -18.42 -11.63 14.83
CA LEU A 408 -18.19 -10.96 13.55
C LEU A 408 -16.81 -11.32 12.96
N ARG A 409 -15.76 -11.39 13.80
CA ARG A 409 -14.43 -11.83 13.37
C ARG A 409 -14.47 -13.26 12.83
N ASN A 410 -15.18 -14.17 13.50
CA ASN A 410 -15.32 -15.56 13.08
C ASN A 410 -16.09 -15.70 11.76
N LEU A 411 -17.19 -14.97 11.56
CA LEU A 411 -17.95 -14.96 10.31
C LEU A 411 -17.13 -14.39 9.13
N THR A 412 -16.30 -13.37 9.39
CA THR A 412 -15.37 -12.80 8.40
C THR A 412 -14.32 -13.84 7.96
N SER A 413 -13.70 -14.54 8.92
CA SER A 413 -12.74 -15.61 8.63
C SER A 413 -13.39 -16.82 7.95
N GLU A 414 -14.64 -17.15 8.28
CA GLU A 414 -15.40 -18.19 7.60
C GLU A 414 -15.59 -17.83 6.12
N ARG A 415 -15.98 -16.59 5.81
CA ARG A 415 -16.07 -16.13 4.42
C ARG A 415 -14.72 -16.19 3.72
N ALA A 416 -13.64 -15.73 4.36
CA ALA A 416 -12.30 -15.78 3.78
C ALA A 416 -11.87 -17.22 3.41
N LEU A 417 -12.19 -18.19 4.27
CA LEU A 417 -11.95 -19.61 4.00
C LEU A 417 -12.81 -20.12 2.82
N GLN A 418 -14.08 -19.74 2.75
CA GLN A 418 -14.94 -20.09 1.61
C GLN A 418 -14.38 -19.57 0.27
N LEU A 419 -13.91 -18.32 0.23
CA LEU A 419 -13.32 -17.73 -0.98
C LEU A 419 -11.97 -18.37 -1.34
N SER A 420 -11.16 -18.70 -0.34
CA SER A 420 -9.90 -19.42 -0.52
C SER A 420 -10.12 -20.82 -1.11
N ASN A 421 -11.18 -21.52 -0.69
CA ASN A 421 -11.56 -22.80 -1.26
C ASN A 421 -11.99 -22.68 -2.74
N VAL A 422 -12.65 -21.59 -3.13
CA VAL A 422 -12.95 -21.32 -4.56
C VAL A 422 -11.67 -21.17 -5.37
N LEU A 423 -10.69 -20.40 -4.88
CA LEU A 423 -9.38 -20.25 -5.55
C LEU A 423 -8.66 -21.60 -5.70
N LYS A 424 -8.70 -22.42 -4.64
CA LYS A 424 -8.12 -23.76 -4.63
C LYS A 424 -8.79 -24.68 -5.64
N GLU A 425 -10.12 -24.66 -5.71
CA GLU A 425 -10.88 -25.44 -6.68
C GLU A 425 -10.50 -25.05 -8.11
N ILE A 426 -10.51 -23.75 -8.44
CA ILE A 426 -10.11 -23.22 -9.76
C ILE A 426 -8.73 -23.73 -10.16
N ALA A 427 -7.73 -23.63 -9.27
CA ALA A 427 -6.37 -24.09 -9.58
C ALA A 427 -6.29 -25.60 -9.86
N THR A 428 -7.17 -26.40 -9.26
CA THR A 428 -7.19 -27.85 -9.47
C THR A 428 -7.95 -28.26 -10.74
N SER A 429 -9.05 -27.58 -11.07
CA SER A 429 -9.99 -27.99 -12.12
C SER A 429 -9.75 -27.31 -13.47
N GLU A 430 -9.28 -26.06 -13.48
CA GLU A 430 -9.19 -25.25 -14.70
C GLU A 430 -7.83 -25.38 -15.38
N ARG A 431 -7.81 -25.21 -16.70
CA ARG A 431 -6.60 -25.28 -17.53
C ARG A 431 -6.60 -24.15 -18.56
N PHE A 432 -5.41 -23.62 -18.83
CA PHE A 432 -5.19 -22.51 -19.75
C PHE A 432 -4.10 -22.86 -20.75
N ALA A 433 -4.07 -22.18 -21.90
CA ALA A 433 -3.16 -22.56 -22.99
C ALA A 433 -1.73 -22.05 -22.76
N ASN A 434 -1.58 -20.88 -22.11
CA ASN A 434 -0.29 -20.20 -22.01
C ASN A 434 0.35 -20.27 -20.62
N PHE A 435 -0.35 -20.80 -19.63
CA PHE A 435 0.20 -20.94 -18.28
C PHE A 435 -0.39 -22.13 -17.51
N ASP A 436 0.43 -22.63 -16.60
CA ASP A 436 -0.03 -23.52 -15.53
C ASP A 436 -0.54 -22.69 -14.36
N ILE A 437 -1.52 -23.24 -13.64
CA ILE A 437 -2.12 -22.59 -12.46
C ILE A 437 -1.86 -23.42 -11.20
N PHE A 438 -1.52 -22.71 -10.12
CA PHE A 438 -1.24 -23.27 -8.80
C PHE A 438 -2.03 -22.53 -7.73
N TYR A 439 -2.21 -23.16 -6.58
CA TYR A 439 -2.80 -22.55 -5.39
C TYR A 439 -1.83 -22.65 -4.21
N MET A 440 -1.80 -21.60 -3.40
CA MET A 440 -1.03 -21.53 -2.16
C MET A 440 -1.90 -20.90 -1.06
N ASP A 441 -1.97 -21.53 0.11
CA ASP A 441 -2.59 -20.92 1.29
C ASP A 441 -1.73 -19.74 1.78
N PHE A 442 -2.36 -18.69 2.32
CA PHE A 442 -1.62 -17.56 2.89
C PHE A 442 -0.85 -18.01 4.15
N PRO A 443 0.49 -17.89 4.20
CA PRO A 443 1.31 -18.58 5.19
C PRO A 443 1.41 -17.86 6.55
N LEU A 444 0.40 -17.10 6.98
CA LEU A 444 0.48 -16.24 8.19
C LEU A 444 0.92 -16.99 9.44
N ARG A 445 0.35 -18.19 9.65
CA ARG A 445 0.68 -19.02 10.82
C ARG A 445 2.14 -19.47 10.78
N GLN A 446 2.61 -19.95 9.63
CA GLN A 446 3.99 -20.38 9.46
C GLN A 446 4.95 -19.20 9.65
N THR A 447 4.63 -18.03 9.10
CA THR A 447 5.41 -16.80 9.28
C THR A 447 5.48 -16.39 10.75
N ALA A 448 4.37 -16.41 11.48
CA ALA A 448 4.35 -16.09 12.90
C ALA A 448 5.15 -17.09 13.74
N GLU A 449 5.06 -18.38 13.43
CA GLU A 449 5.84 -19.44 14.08
C GLU A 449 7.35 -19.27 13.82
N GLU A 450 7.75 -18.95 12.58
CA GLU A 450 9.16 -18.70 12.24
C GLU A 450 9.69 -17.43 12.90
N TRP A 451 8.90 -16.36 12.91
CA TRP A 451 9.26 -15.13 13.60
C TRP A 451 9.44 -15.34 15.11
N HIS A 452 8.58 -16.16 15.72
CA HIS A 452 8.72 -16.53 17.11
C HIS A 452 10.03 -17.29 17.39
N LYS A 453 10.44 -18.22 16.51
CA LYS A 453 11.73 -18.92 16.63
C LYS A 453 12.92 -17.96 16.53
N MET A 454 12.78 -16.87 15.80
CA MET A 454 13.78 -15.79 15.71
C MET A 454 13.78 -14.85 16.93
N GLY A 455 12.95 -15.11 17.94
CA GLY A 455 12.81 -14.29 19.15
C GLY A 455 11.81 -13.13 18.99
N GLY A 456 11.11 -13.07 17.87
CA GLY A 456 10.09 -12.09 17.58
C GLY A 456 8.74 -12.38 18.25
N GLN A 457 7.85 -11.41 18.14
CA GLN A 457 6.47 -11.47 18.62
C GLN A 457 5.49 -11.18 17.47
N PRO A 458 4.32 -11.85 17.43
CA PRO A 458 3.36 -11.70 16.33
C PRO A 458 2.95 -10.26 16.00
N TRP A 459 2.79 -9.39 17.01
CA TRP A 459 2.40 -7.99 16.81
C TRP A 459 3.44 -7.16 16.02
N GLN A 460 4.69 -7.62 15.93
CA GLN A 460 5.75 -6.96 15.17
C GLN A 460 5.64 -7.22 13.66
N LEU A 461 4.79 -8.17 13.25
CA LEU A 461 4.54 -8.48 11.85
C LEU A 461 3.45 -7.60 11.23
N ILE A 462 2.86 -6.69 12.00
CA ILE A 462 1.73 -5.85 11.57
C ILE A 462 2.20 -4.39 11.50
N GLU A 463 1.77 -3.69 10.46
CA GLU A 463 2.00 -2.27 10.29
C GLU A 463 1.51 -1.47 11.50
N PRO A 464 2.39 -0.72 12.19
CA PRO A 464 2.05 -0.13 13.48
C PRO A 464 1.02 1.00 13.36
N VAL A 465 0.95 1.70 12.24
CA VAL A 465 0.05 2.86 12.09
C VAL A 465 -1.36 2.45 11.71
N ASP A 466 -1.55 1.53 10.77
CA ASP A 466 -2.90 1.07 10.41
C ASP A 466 -3.38 -0.09 11.29
N GLY A 467 -2.46 -0.86 11.90
CA GLY A 467 -2.80 -2.02 12.70
C GLY A 467 -3.52 -3.10 11.91
N PHE A 468 -3.24 -3.22 10.62
CA PHE A 468 -3.98 -4.05 9.69
C PHE A 468 -3.08 -4.79 8.69
N HIS A 469 -2.23 -4.07 7.96
CA HIS A 469 -1.42 -4.69 6.91
C HIS A 469 -0.23 -5.47 7.48
N PRO A 470 0.26 -6.52 6.78
CA PRO A 470 1.57 -7.09 7.07
C PRO A 470 2.67 -6.04 6.92
N SER A 471 3.58 -5.99 7.89
CA SER A 471 4.76 -5.13 7.85
C SER A 471 5.82 -5.66 6.86
N GLN A 472 6.95 -4.96 6.75
CA GLN A 472 8.08 -5.41 5.91
C GLN A 472 8.76 -6.73 6.36
N VAL A 473 8.64 -7.11 7.64
CA VAL A 473 9.39 -8.21 8.28
C VAL A 473 9.21 -9.56 7.59
#